data_AF-A0A1F9U887-F1
#
_entry.id   AF-A0A1F9U887-F1
#
_cell.length_a   1.000
_cell.length_b   1.000
_cell.length_c   1.000
_cell.angle_alpha   90.00
_cell.angle_beta   90.00
_cell.angle_gamma   90.00
#
_symmetry.space_group_name_H-M   'P 1'
#
loop_
_entity.id
_entity.type
_entity.pdbx_description
1 polymer ?
#
loop_
_entity_poly.entity_id
_entity_poly.type
_entity_poly.pdbx_seq_one_letter_code
_entity_poly.pdbx_strand_id
1 'polypeptide(L)'
;MEAPPTNCRAVEAAVTSLQERLADGDPADAALRSHCEAVLLALRAAYRVNSAAFSREAIEALRELSELLHETGSAPHTGAPVSRAS
;
A
#
# COMPACT_ATOMS: atom_id res chain seq x y z
N MET A 1 20.28 -0.90 7.87
CA MET A 1 19.98 -0.14 6.64
C MET A 1 19.83 -1.19 5.55
N GLU A 2 18.61 -1.70 5.34
CA GLU A 2 18.36 -2.72 4.31
C GLU A 2 18.29 -2.06 2.94
N ALA A 3 18.99 -2.64 1.96
CA ALA A 3 19.05 -2.13 0.60
C ALA A 3 17.66 -2.20 -0.07
N PRO A 4 17.29 -1.21 -0.91
CA PRO A 4 16.03 -1.27 -1.64
C PRO A 4 16.00 -2.52 -2.53
N PRO A 5 14.84 -3.18 -2.69
CA PRO A 5 14.72 -4.34 -3.55
C PRO A 5 15.04 -3.92 -4.99
N THR A 6 16.18 -4.38 -5.51
CA THR A 6 16.69 -3.99 -6.85
C THR A 6 16.19 -4.89 -7.97
N ASN A 7 15.48 -5.99 -7.67
CA ASN A 7 15.02 -7.00 -8.62
C ASN A 7 13.53 -7.31 -8.41
N CYS A 8 12.81 -7.69 -9.48
CA CYS A 8 11.35 -7.94 -9.48
C CYS A 8 10.91 -8.89 -8.36
N ARG A 9 11.63 -10.02 -8.17
CA ARG A 9 11.33 -10.97 -7.10
C ARG A 9 11.36 -10.36 -5.69
N ALA A 10 12.24 -9.39 -5.44
CA ALA A 10 12.36 -8.77 -4.13
C ALA A 10 11.21 -7.77 -3.89
N VAL A 11 10.75 -7.10 -4.95
CA VAL A 11 9.55 -6.25 -4.91
C VAL A 11 8.31 -7.11 -4.67
N GLU A 12 8.14 -8.19 -5.43
CA GLU A 12 7.00 -9.11 -5.29
C GLU A 12 6.97 -9.73 -3.89
N ALA A 13 8.10 -10.21 -3.37
CA ALA A 13 8.19 -10.75 -2.02
C ALA A 13 7.82 -9.70 -0.94
N ALA A 14 8.24 -8.45 -1.11
CA ALA A 14 7.89 -7.37 -0.18
C ALA A 14 6.38 -7.06 -0.23
N VAL A 15 5.78 -7.07 -1.42
CA VAL A 15 4.33 -6.88 -1.62
C VAL A 15 3.52 -8.04 -1.02
N THR A 16 3.90 -9.28 -1.29
CA THR A 16 3.24 -10.46 -0.71
C THR A 16 3.35 -10.45 0.81
N SER A 17 4.53 -10.19 1.36
CA SER A 17 4.72 -10.11 2.81
C SER A 17 3.86 -9.00 3.44
N LEU A 18 3.70 -7.86 2.75
CA LEU A 18 2.80 -6.79 3.17
C LEU A 18 1.33 -7.24 3.18
N GLN A 19 0.89 -7.94 2.13
CA GLN A 19 -0.48 -8.45 2.02
C GLN A 19 -0.77 -9.49 3.11
N GLU A 20 0.11 -10.46 3.29
CA GLU A 20 -0.04 -11.50 4.31
C GLU A 20 -0.14 -10.88 5.71
N ARG A 21 0.68 -9.87 5.97
CA ARG A 21 0.75 -9.20 7.27
C ARG A 21 -0.43 -8.26 7.52
N LEU A 22 -1.03 -7.70 6.46
CA LEU A 22 -2.31 -6.99 6.53
C LEU A 22 -3.51 -7.93 6.64
N ALA A 23 -3.42 -9.13 6.09
CA ALA A 23 -4.46 -10.16 6.18
C ALA A 23 -4.47 -10.86 7.54
N ASP A 24 -3.28 -11.07 8.12
CA ASP A 24 -3.10 -11.65 9.47
C ASP A 24 -3.29 -10.61 10.58
N GLY A 25 -2.85 -9.38 10.33
CA GLY A 25 -2.94 -8.26 11.27
C GLY A 25 -4.27 -7.51 11.24
N ASP A 26 -4.44 -6.61 12.20
CA ASP A 26 -5.60 -5.70 12.22
C ASP A 26 -5.27 -4.42 11.41
N PRO A 27 -6.02 -4.09 10.35
CA PRO A 27 -5.73 -2.93 9.51
C PRO A 27 -6.04 -1.58 10.22
N ALA A 28 -6.73 -1.61 11.36
CA ALA A 28 -6.90 -0.45 12.24
C ALA A 28 -5.74 -0.30 13.25
N ASP A 29 -4.82 -1.27 13.35
CA ASP A 29 -3.61 -1.15 14.14
C ASP A 29 -2.68 -0.06 13.56
N ALA A 30 -2.38 0.95 14.39
CA ALA A 30 -1.62 2.11 13.97
C ALA A 30 -0.14 1.78 13.70
N ALA A 31 0.42 0.78 14.39
CA ALA A 31 1.82 0.39 14.22
C ALA A 31 2.01 -0.41 12.92
N LEU A 32 1.08 -1.34 12.63
CA LEU A 32 1.01 -2.07 11.36
C LEU A 32 0.85 -1.09 10.20
N ARG A 33 -0.09 -0.15 10.31
CA ARG A 33 -0.34 0.85 9.26
C ARG A 33 0.89 1.71 8.98
N SER A 34 1.51 2.26 10.02
CA SER A 34 2.73 3.07 9.89
C SER A 34 3.86 2.29 9.25
N HIS A 35 3.99 1.00 9.60
CA HIS A 35 4.97 0.12 8.96
C HIS A 35 4.65 -0.10 7.47
N CYS A 36 3.40 -0.40 7.14
CA CYS A 36 2.97 -0.59 5.76
C CYS A 36 3.18 0.67 4.90
N GLU A 37 2.83 1.84 5.42
CA GLU A 37 3.05 3.13 4.74
C GLU A 37 4.54 3.40 4.49
N ALA A 38 5.41 3.13 5.47
CA ALA A 38 6.85 3.28 5.31
C ALA A 38 7.42 2.37 4.20
N VAL A 39 6.97 1.12 4.14
CA VAL A 39 7.39 0.17 3.10
C VAL A 39 6.84 0.59 1.73
N LEU A 40 5.58 1.01 1.64
CA LEU A 40 5.01 1.55 0.40
C LEU A 40 5.78 2.77 -0.11
N LEU A 41 6.21 3.66 0.80
CA LEU A 41 7.00 4.84 0.44
C LEU A 41 8.38 4.45 -0.11
N ALA A 42 9.03 3.47 0.52
CA ALA A 42 10.31 2.92 0.06
C ALA A 42 10.17 2.26 -1.33
N LEU A 43 9.09 1.49 -1.56
CA LEU A 43 8.80 0.87 -2.85
C LEU A 43 8.49 1.91 -3.93
N ARG A 44 7.76 2.99 -3.61
CA ARG A 44 7.55 4.11 -4.53
C ARG A 44 8.86 4.83 -4.88
N ALA A 45 9.76 5.00 -3.91
CA ALA A 45 11.08 5.57 -4.16
C ALA A 45 11.91 4.65 -5.08
N ALA A 46 11.90 3.35 -4.82
CA ALA A 46 12.56 2.35 -5.67
C ALA A 46 11.97 2.32 -7.09
N TYR A 47 10.65 2.48 -7.26
CA TYR A 47 10.00 2.58 -8.57
C TYR A 47 10.49 3.79 -9.37
N ARG A 48 10.71 4.94 -8.72
CA ARG A 48 11.26 6.13 -9.39
C ARG A 48 12.71 5.94 -9.84
N VAL A 49 13.47 5.07 -9.18
CA VAL A 49 14.86 4.78 -9.50
C VAL A 49 14.96 3.70 -10.59
N ASN A 50 14.14 2.65 -10.51
CA ASN A 50 14.15 1.54 -11.45
C ASN A 50 12.74 0.96 -11.66
N SER A 51 11.96 1.60 -12.54
CA SER A 51 10.61 1.14 -12.88
C SER A 51 10.58 -0.20 -13.60
N ALA A 52 11.67 -0.60 -14.27
CA ALA A 52 11.77 -1.88 -14.96
C ALA A 52 11.80 -3.08 -14.00
N ALA A 53 12.13 -2.84 -12.72
CA ALA A 53 12.06 -3.86 -11.67
C ALA A 53 10.64 -4.07 -11.12
N PHE A 54 9.63 -3.33 -11.61
CA PHE A 54 8.25 -3.42 -11.14
C PHE A 54 7.37 -3.99 -12.24
N SER A 55 6.84 -5.19 -12.01
CA SER A 55 5.80 -5.78 -12.85
C SER A 55 4.49 -5.01 -12.71
N ARG A 56 3.64 -5.05 -13.74
CA ARG A 56 2.31 -4.43 -13.70
C ARG A 56 1.48 -4.92 -12.50
N GLU A 57 1.53 -6.21 -12.21
CA GLU A 57 0.85 -6.83 -11.07
C GLU A 57 1.34 -6.29 -9.73
N ALA A 58 2.66 -6.10 -9.57
CA ALA A 58 3.23 -5.50 -8.36
C ALA A 58 2.76 -4.05 -8.17
N ILE A 59 2.66 -3.27 -9.25
CA ILE A 59 2.16 -1.89 -9.21
C ILE A 59 0.67 -1.86 -8.82
N GLU A 60 -0.13 -2.76 -9.37
CA GLU A 60 -1.56 -2.87 -9.09
C GLU A 60 -1.79 -3.24 -7.61
N ALA A 61 -1.09 -4.28 -7.13
CA ALA A 61 -1.12 -4.68 -5.73
C ALA A 61 -0.69 -3.55 -4.76
N LEU A 62 0.33 -2.77 -5.12
CA LEU A 62 0.75 -1.60 -4.33
C LEU A 62 -0.31 -0.50 -4.27
N ARG A 63 -1.11 -0.33 -5.35
CA ARG A 63 -2.24 0.60 -5.36
C ARG A 63 -3.35 0.10 -4.46
N GLU A 64 -3.76 -1.16 -4.59
CA GLU A 64 -4.80 -1.76 -3.75
C GLU A 64 -4.44 -1.68 -2.26
N LEU A 65 -3.19 -2.00 -1.90
CA LEU A 65 -2.71 -1.86 -0.52
C LEU A 65 -2.77 -0.40 -0.03
N SER A 66 -2.41 0.56 -0.88
CA SER A 66 -2.48 1.98 -0.55
C SER A 66 -3.92 2.45 -0.35
N GLU A 67 -4.87 1.94 -1.13
CA GLU A 67 -6.30 2.25 -1.00
C GLU A 67 -6.85 1.65 0.28
N LEU A 68 -6.56 0.37 0.55
CA LEU A 68 -7.02 -0.32 1.75
C LEU A 68 -6.52 0.35 3.04
N LEU A 69 -5.23 0.74 3.09
CA LEU A 69 -4.67 1.48 4.23
C LEU A 69 -5.32 2.86 4.40
N HIS A 70 -5.65 3.54 3.29
CA HIS A 70 -6.29 4.85 3.31
C HIS A 70 -7.74 4.76 3.78
N GLU A 71 -8.51 3.78 3.29
CA GLU A 71 -9.89 3.53 3.71
C GLU A 71 -9.97 3.13 5.18
N THR A 72 -9.06 2.28 5.65
CA THR A 72 -9.07 1.83 7.05
C THR A 72 -8.61 2.93 8.03
N GLY A 73 -7.71 3.82 7.59
CA GLY A 73 -7.36 5.03 8.33
C GLY A 73 -8.43 6.13 8.27
N SER A 74 -9.37 6.03 7.32
CA SER A 74 -10.39 7.03 7.00
C SER A 74 -11.80 6.45 7.03
N ALA A 75 -12.29 5.95 8.17
CA ALA A 75 -13.71 5.65 8.31
C ALA A 75 -14.32 6.38 9.52
N PRO A 76 -15.40 7.20 9.38
CA PRO A 76 -16.07 7.66 8.16
C PRO A 76 -16.16 9.21 8.06
N HIS A 77 -15.82 9.78 6.91
CA HIS A 77 -16.57 10.97 6.48
C HIS A 77 -17.88 10.48 5.89
N THR A 78 -18.89 10.44 6.76
CA THR A 78 -20.29 10.76 6.50
C THR A 78 -20.68 10.78 5.03
N GLY A 79 -21.56 9.84 4.66
CA GLY A 79 -22.38 10.00 3.47
C GLY A 79 -23.03 11.38 3.49
N ALA A 80 -22.60 12.26 2.60
CA ALA A 80 -23.42 13.39 2.19
C ALA A 80 -24.32 12.86 1.06
N PRO A 81 -25.65 12.70 1.27
CA PRO A 81 -26.53 12.54 0.13
C PRO A 81 -26.41 13.82 -0.69
N VAL A 82 -26.01 13.71 -1.95
CA VAL A 82 -26.24 14.79 -2.92
C VAL A 82 -27.75 14.85 -3.19
N SER A 83 -28.51 15.33 -2.20
CA SER A 83 -29.86 15.83 -2.41
C SER A 83 -29.73 17.12 -3.21
N ARG A 84 -29.64 16.99 -4.53
CA ARG A 84 -29.77 18.13 -5.44
C ARG A 84 -31.27 18.44 -5.58
N ALA A 85 -31.80 19.18 -4.61
CA ALA A 85 -33.05 19.90 -4.77
C ALA A 85 -32.72 21.34 -5.19
N SER A 86 -33.27 21.72 -6.35
CA SER A 86 -33.63 23.05 -6.86
C SER A 86 -33.36 23.14 -8.36
#